data_AF-A0A0F2PDR3-F1
#
_entry.id   AF-A0A0F2PDR3-F1
#
_cell.length_a   1.000
_cell.length_b   1.000
_cell.length_c   1.000
_cell.angle_alpha   90.00
_cell.angle_beta   90.00
_cell.angle_gamma   90.00
#
_symmetry.space_group_name_H-M   'P 1'
#
loop_
_entity.id
_entity.type
_entity.pdbx_description
1 polymer ?
#
loop_
_entity_poly.entity_id
_entity_poly.type
_entity_poly.pdbx_seq_one_letter_code
_entity_poly.pdbx_strand_id
1 'polypeptide(L)'
;MENGELNRDPKYMLAALIEIYRGMNVYLPEFDQQMERQILRDIFSAAISFARFDETRHLLSEEINHNLNQGSSVKQQVELTRTQSPDLLNAKMVAAAHLIKVMEENQTKFS
;
A
#
# COMPACT_ATOMS: atom_id res chain seq x y z
N MET A 1 8.00 13.08 27.03
CA MET A 1 9.05 12.50 26.19
C MET A 1 8.60 11.08 25.87
N GLU A 2 7.82 10.90 24.80
CA GLU A 2 7.62 9.58 24.20
C GLU A 2 8.48 9.59 22.95
N ASN A 3 9.57 8.82 22.96
CA ASN A 3 10.36 8.59 21.77
C ASN A 3 9.46 7.78 20.82
N GLY A 4 8.77 8.46 19.90
CA GLY A 4 7.98 7.82 18.85
C GLY A 4 8.92 7.04 17.94
N GLU A 5 9.15 5.77 18.24
CA GLU A 5 9.97 4.91 17.41
C GLU A 5 9.31 4.76 16.03
N LEU A 6 10.00 5.27 15.00
CA LEU A 6 9.59 5.11 13.61
C LEU A 6 9.50 3.62 13.30
N ASN A 7 8.32 3.18 12.86
CA ASN A 7 8.13 1.80 12.46
C ASN A 7 8.77 1.58 11.08
N ARG A 8 9.73 0.64 11.02
CA ARG A 8 10.47 0.25 9.82
C ARG A 8 10.15 -1.19 9.38
N ASP A 9 9.04 -1.74 9.85
CA ASP A 9 8.58 -3.07 9.47
C ASP A 9 7.66 -2.97 8.23
N PRO A 10 8.16 -3.34 7.03
CA PRO A 10 7.35 -3.34 5.82
C PRO A 10 6.15 -4.29 5.90
N LYS A 11 6.24 -5.41 6.64
CA LYS A 11 5.12 -6.36 6.77
C LYS A 11 4.00 -5.76 7.60
N TYR A 12 4.34 -5.06 8.68
CA TYR A 12 3.36 -4.34 9.49
C TYR A 12 2.64 -3.26 8.66
N MET A 13 3.37 -2.47 7.86
CA MET A 13 2.77 -1.48 6.97
C MET A 13 1.84 -2.12 5.92
N LEU A 14 2.26 -3.22 5.29
CA LEU A 14 1.44 -3.94 4.32
C LEU A 14 0.16 -4.50 4.95
N ALA A 15 0.25 -5.08 6.15
CA ALA A 15 -0.92 -5.57 6.89
C ALA A 15 -1.89 -4.43 7.24
N ALA A 16 -1.36 -3.28 7.68
CA ALA A 16 -2.18 -2.11 7.95
C ALA A 16 -2.89 -1.60 6.68
N LEU A 17 -2.20 -1.55 5.54
CA LEU A 17 -2.78 -1.16 4.25
C LEU A 17 -3.88 -2.11 3.78
N ILE A 18 -3.74 -3.42 3.99
CA ILE A 18 -4.81 -4.40 3.71
C ILE A 18 -6.07 -4.03 4.49
N GLU A 19 -5.96 -3.78 5.79
CA GLU A 19 -7.11 -3.42 6.62
C GLU A 19 -7.69 -2.05 6.23
N ILE A 20 -6.86 -1.07 5.87
CA ILE A 20 -7.31 0.24 5.36
C ILE A 20 -8.12 0.08 4.08
N TYR A 21 -7.64 -0.70 3.10
CA TYR A 21 -8.34 -0.92 1.84
C TYR A 21 -9.63 -1.74 2.01
N ARG A 22 -9.78 -2.48 3.12
CA ARG A 22 -11.04 -3.11 3.53
C ARG A 22 -12.03 -2.14 4.19
N GLY A 23 -11.64 -0.89 4.40
CA GLY A 23 -12.45 0.15 5.05
C GLY A 23 -12.37 0.14 6.57
N MET A 24 -11.36 -0.52 7.16
CA MET A 24 -11.19 -0.55 8.62
C MET A 24 -10.46 0.70 9.11
N ASN A 25 -10.88 1.20 10.29
CA ASN A 25 -10.10 2.20 11.02
C ASN A 25 -8.93 1.52 11.72
N VAL A 26 -7.71 1.83 11.27
CA VAL A 26 -6.46 1.29 11.81
C VAL A 26 -5.73 2.38 12.58
N TYR A 27 -5.22 2.04 13.77
CA TYR A 27 -4.28 2.92 14.49
C TYR A 27 -2.88 2.74 13.88
N LEU A 28 -2.34 3.80 13.30
CA LEU A 28 -1.08 3.75 12.57
C LEU A 28 0.05 4.39 13.37
N PRO A 29 1.20 3.72 13.52
CA PRO A 29 2.42 4.38 13.94
C PRO A 29 2.94 5.31 12.84
N GLU A 30 3.89 6.17 13.18
CA GLU A 30 4.67 6.88 12.15
C GLU A 30 5.61 5.88 11.46
N PHE A 31 5.56 5.87 10.13
CA PHE A 31 6.44 5.06 9.29
C PHE A 31 7.61 5.89 8.75
N ASP A 32 8.70 5.22 8.43
CA ASP A 32 9.78 5.82 7.64
C ASP A 32 9.25 6.25 6.26
N GLN A 33 9.40 7.54 5.93
CA GLN A 33 8.82 8.12 4.70
C GLN A 33 9.38 7.51 3.41
N GLN A 34 10.64 7.08 3.41
CA GLN A 34 11.25 6.49 2.23
C GLN A 34 10.71 5.08 2.01
N MET A 35 10.64 4.28 3.08
CA MET A 35 10.00 2.97 3.06
C MET A 35 8.53 3.07 2.63
N GLU A 36 7.82 4.04 3.19
CA GLU A 36 6.40 4.27 2.92
C GLU A 36 6.15 4.54 1.44
N ARG A 37 6.91 5.48 0.85
CA ARG A 37 6.82 5.80 -0.58
C ARG A 37 7.12 4.59 -1.45
N GLN A 38 8.17 3.84 -1.11
CA GLN A 38 8.59 2.67 -1.88
C GLN A 38 7.51 1.58 -1.87
N ILE A 39 6.98 1.24 -0.69
CA ILE A 39 5.92 0.22 -0.56
C ILE A 39 4.67 0.64 -1.31
N LEU A 40 4.24 1.90 -1.19
CA LEU A 40 3.05 2.39 -1.90
C LEU A 40 3.22 2.33 -3.42
N ARG A 41 4.39 2.73 -3.94
CA ARG A 41 4.69 2.61 -5.37
C ARG A 41 4.60 1.16 -5.85
N ASP A 42 5.18 0.24 -5.09
CA ASP A 42 5.22 -1.18 -5.43
C ASP A 42 3.80 -1.79 -5.38
N ILE A 43 2.96 -1.36 -4.42
CA ILE A 43 1.53 -1.70 -4.37
C ILE A 43 0.79 -1.18 -5.60
N PHE A 44 0.91 0.11 -5.93
CA PHE A 44 0.17 0.69 -7.05
C PHE A 44 0.57 0.04 -8.38
N SER A 45 1.86 -0.24 -8.55
CA SER A 45 2.38 -0.93 -9.74
C SER A 45 1.82 -2.35 -9.86
N ALA A 46 1.80 -3.12 -8.77
CA ALA A 46 1.23 -4.47 -8.76
C ALA A 46 -0.31 -4.46 -8.90
N ALA A 47 -0.99 -3.46 -8.35
CA ALA A 47 -2.44 -3.32 -8.39
C ALA A 47 -2.97 -3.19 -9.83
N ILE A 48 -2.18 -2.65 -10.77
CA ILE A 48 -2.57 -2.55 -12.19
C ILE A 48 -2.92 -3.92 -12.75
N SER A 49 -2.20 -4.98 -12.36
CA SER A 49 -2.44 -6.35 -12.80
C SER A 49 -3.71 -6.97 -12.20
N PHE A 50 -4.22 -6.41 -11.10
CA PHE A 50 -5.42 -6.90 -10.41
C PHE A 50 -6.67 -6.07 -10.69
N ALA A 51 -6.52 -4.90 -11.30
CA ALA A 51 -7.62 -4.03 -11.71
C ALA A 51 -8.46 -4.68 -12.81
N ARG A 52 -9.79 -4.67 -12.67
CA ARG A 52 -10.70 -5.22 -13.68
C ARG A 52 -11.00 -4.21 -14.77
N PHE A 53 -11.22 -2.95 -14.38
CA PHE A 53 -11.63 -1.88 -15.29
C PHE A 53 -10.46 -1.03 -15.76
N ASP A 54 -10.57 -0.50 -16.99
CA ASP A 54 -9.57 0.43 -17.55
C ASP A 54 -9.50 1.73 -16.76
N GLU A 55 -10.64 2.21 -16.27
CA GLU A 55 -10.70 3.38 -15.38
C GLU A 55 -9.85 3.16 -14.12
N THR A 56 -9.93 1.99 -13.50
CA THR A 56 -9.10 1.63 -12.34
C THR A 56 -7.61 1.60 -12.69
N ARG A 57 -7.24 1.05 -13.85
CA ARG A 57 -5.84 1.06 -14.32
C ARG A 57 -5.33 2.48 -14.56
N HIS A 58 -6.19 3.36 -15.07
CA HIS A 58 -5.88 4.77 -15.25
C HIS A 58 -5.63 5.48 -13.91
N LEU A 59 -6.56 5.33 -12.96
CA LEU A 59 -6.42 5.92 -11.60
C LEU A 59 -5.17 5.42 -10.88
N LEU A 60 -4.84 4.12 -10.99
CA LEU A 60 -3.59 3.58 -10.44
C LEU A 60 -2.36 4.20 -11.09
N SER A 61 -2.40 4.44 -12.39
CA SER A 61 -1.31 5.12 -13.10
C SER A 61 -1.13 6.57 -12.62
N GLU A 62 -2.23 7.26 -12.34
CA GLU A 62 -2.20 8.59 -11.72
C GLU A 62 -1.60 8.56 -10.31
N GLU A 63 -1.94 7.57 -9.50
CA GLU A 63 -1.35 7.40 -8.17
C GLU A 63 0.14 7.08 -8.21
N ILE A 64 0.61 6.29 -9.17
CA ILE A 64 2.05 6.06 -9.41
C ILE A 64 2.74 7.39 -9.76
N ASN A 65 2.17 8.15 -10.69
CA ASN A 65 2.72 9.45 -11.07
C ASN A 65 2.73 10.43 -9.90
N HIS A 66 1.67 10.46 -9.09
CA HIS A 66 1.62 11.28 -7.89
C HIS A 66 2.68 10.85 -6.87
N ASN A 67 2.83 9.55 -6.62
CA ASN A 67 3.84 9.00 -5.71
C ASN A 67 5.27 9.40 -6.13
N LEU A 68 5.59 9.32 -7.42
CA LEU A 68 6.91 9.66 -7.95
C LEU A 68 7.24 11.15 -7.83
N ASN A 69 6.24 12.03 -8.02
CA ASN A 69 6.48 13.47 -8.14
C ASN A 69 6.23 14.24 -6.83
N GLN A 70 5.21 13.86 -6.07
CA GLN A 70 4.73 14.57 -4.89
C GLN A 70 4.90 13.74 -3.60
N GLY A 71 5.11 12.43 -3.74
CA GLY A 71 5.13 11.49 -2.63
C GLY A 71 3.72 11.00 -2.27
N SER A 72 3.65 9.84 -1.65
CA SER A 72 2.41 9.32 -1.05
C SER A 72 2.65 8.84 0.37
N SER A 73 1.58 8.79 1.16
CA SER A 73 1.59 8.29 2.53
C SER A 73 0.38 7.40 2.81
N VAL A 74 0.51 6.51 3.79
CA VAL A 74 -0.56 5.68 4.34
C VAL A 74 -1.70 6.57 4.82
N LYS A 75 -1.39 7.72 5.45
CA LYS A 75 -2.41 8.67 5.90
C LYS A 75 -3.28 9.19 4.74
N GLN A 76 -2.67 9.50 3.59
CA GLN A 76 -3.44 9.87 2.40
C GLN A 76 -4.28 8.70 1.88
N GLN A 77 -3.75 7.48 1.92
CA GLN A 77 -4.51 6.30 1.50
C GLN A 77 -5.75 6.05 2.37
N VAL A 78 -5.67 6.31 3.69
CA VAL A 78 -6.84 6.28 4.59
C VAL A 78 -7.92 7.26 4.15
N GLU A 79 -7.54 8.46 3.71
CA GLU A 79 -8.53 9.44 3.25
C GLU A 79 -9.12 9.05 1.88
N LEU A 80 -8.30 8.52 0.98
CA LEU A 80 -8.72 8.10 -0.36
C LEU A 80 -9.69 6.91 -0.33
N THR A 81 -9.65 6.04 0.67
CA THR A 81 -10.59 4.91 0.74
C THR A 81 -12.05 5.31 0.83
N ARG A 82 -12.34 6.56 1.25
CA ARG A 82 -13.70 7.10 1.33
C ARG A 82 -14.32 7.41 -0.03
N THR A 83 -13.50 7.62 -1.06
CA THR A 83 -13.96 8.07 -2.39
C THR A 83 -13.63 7.09 -3.50
N GLN A 84 -12.74 6.13 -3.27
CA GLN A 84 -12.31 5.16 -4.28
C GLN A 84 -13.31 4.04 -4.50
N SER A 85 -13.37 3.55 -5.75
CA SER A 85 -14.28 2.48 -6.12
C SER A 85 -13.87 1.14 -5.49
N PRO A 86 -14.81 0.18 -5.31
CA PRO A 86 -14.48 -1.15 -4.81
C PRO A 86 -13.45 -1.90 -5.67
N ASP A 87 -13.43 -1.71 -6.99
CA ASP A 87 -12.43 -2.34 -7.88
C ASP A 87 -11.02 -1.85 -7.55
N LEU A 88 -10.85 -0.53 -7.38
CA LEU A 88 -9.58 0.09 -7.06
C LEU A 88 -9.06 -0.34 -5.68
N LEU A 89 -9.93 -0.33 -4.67
CA LEU A 89 -9.57 -0.78 -3.32
C LEU A 89 -9.21 -2.26 -3.28
N ASN A 90 -9.97 -3.11 -3.96
CA ASN A 90 -9.65 -4.54 -4.04
C ASN A 90 -8.33 -4.80 -4.77
N ALA A 91 -8.05 -4.09 -5.86
CA ALA A 91 -6.78 -4.23 -6.57
C ALA A 91 -5.58 -3.87 -5.68
N LYS A 92 -5.67 -2.78 -4.91
CA LYS A 92 -4.64 -2.37 -3.94
C LYS A 92 -4.48 -3.35 -2.78
N MET A 93 -5.59 -3.88 -2.26
CA MET A 93 -5.58 -4.89 -1.21
C MET A 93 -4.89 -6.18 -1.67
N VAL A 94 -5.26 -6.70 -2.85
CA VAL A 94 -4.66 -7.91 -3.41
C VAL A 94 -3.18 -7.70 -3.70
N ALA A 95 -2.80 -6.52 -4.20
CA ALA A 95 -1.40 -6.15 -4.40
C ALA A 95 -0.60 -6.12 -3.09
N ALA A 96 -1.14 -5.54 -2.02
CA ALA A 96 -0.49 -5.53 -0.71
C ALA A 96 -0.28 -6.95 -0.15
N ALA A 97 -1.31 -7.81 -0.24
CA ALA A 97 -1.20 -9.22 0.15
C ALA A 97 -0.20 -10.00 -0.72
N HIS A 98 -0.18 -9.71 -2.03
CA HIS A 98 0.79 -10.31 -2.94
C HIS A 98 2.23 -9.94 -2.56
N LEU A 99 2.50 -8.69 -2.20
CA LEU A 99 3.82 -8.26 -1.74
C LEU A 99 4.26 -8.96 -0.46
N ILE A 100 3.36 -9.15 0.52
CA ILE A 100 3.67 -9.95 1.72
C ILE A 100 4.15 -11.34 1.32
N LYS A 101 3.39 -12.01 0.45
CA LYS A 101 3.73 -13.36 -0.05
C LYS A 101 5.09 -13.38 -0.75
N VAL A 102 5.36 -12.44 -1.65
CA VAL A 102 6.65 -12.33 -2.36
C VAL A 102 7.81 -12.10 -1.38
N MET A 103 7.62 -11.26 -0.36
CA MET A 103 8.63 -11.04 0.67
C MET A 103 8.93 -12.30 1.49
N GLU A 104 7.91 -13.11 1.78
CA GLU A 104 8.06 -14.38 2.49
C GLU A 104 8.74 -15.43 1.62
N GLU A 105 8.31 -15.60 0.38
CA GLU A 105 8.90 -16.56 -0.58
C GLU A 105 10.39 -16.25 -0.86
N ASN A 106 10.76 -14.97 -0.88
CA ASN A 106 12.17 -14.57 -1.00
C ASN A 106 13.00 -14.83 0.27
N GLN A 107 12.36 -15.00 1.43
CA GLN A 107 13.01 -15.35 2.70
C GLN A 107 13.12 -16.87 2.89
N THR A 108 12.20 -17.67 2.34
CA THR A 108 12.27 -19.13 2.29
C THR A 108 13.24 -19.63 1.22
N LYS A 109 14.53 -19.47 1.45
CA LYS A 109 15.52 -20.35 0.79
C LYS A 109 15.36 -21.74 1.38
N PHE A 110 14.86 -22.70 0.59
CA PHE A 110 15.03 -24.11 0.91
C PHE A 110 16.54 -24.35 1.09
N SER A 111 16.92 -24.58 2.34
CA SER A 111 18.26 -24.96 2.78
C SER A 111 18.34 -26.47 2.81
#